data_AF-A0A2A4B1U9-F1
#
_entry.id   AF-A0A2A4B1U9-F1
#
_cell.length_a   1.000
_cell.length_b   1.000
_cell.length_c   1.000
_cell.angle_alpha   90.00
_cell.angle_beta   90.00
_cell.angle_gamma   90.00
#
_symmetry.space_group_name_H-M   'P 1'
#
loop_
_entity.id
_entity.type
_entity.pdbx_description
1 polymer ?
#
loop_
_entity_poly.entity_id
_entity_poly.type
_entity_poly.pdbx_seq_one_letter_code
_entity_poly.pdbx_strand_id
1 'polypeptide(L)'
;MEVEVRRGAAGTVFAAIPINGGFDACIQDVYLYAEAEKPKQLWDATRGMEATPCVREVWLMANPTGFSAEAPPALKAGQRYRVELMGNGFTASKVFTA
;
A
#
# COMPACT_ATOMS: atom_id res chain seq x y z
N MET A 1 -3.54 -10.11 -8.84
CA MET A 1 -3.66 -9.53 -7.50
C MET A 1 -4.62 -8.36 -7.59
N GLU A 2 -5.49 -8.18 -6.60
CA GLU A 2 -6.23 -6.95 -6.39
C GLU A 2 -5.66 -6.23 -5.16
N VAL A 3 -5.77 -4.90 -5.12
CA VAL A 3 -5.56 -4.14 -3.89
C VAL A 3 -6.92 -3.88 -3.24
N GLU A 4 -7.05 -4.14 -1.95
CA GLU A 4 -8.19 -3.68 -1.16
C GLU A 4 -7.76 -2.49 -0.30
N VAL A 5 -8.60 -1.45 -0.26
CA VAL A 5 -8.38 -0.26 0.57
C VAL A 5 -9.51 -0.17 1.58
N ARG A 6 -9.17 -0.21 2.86
CA ARG A 6 -10.14 -0.15 3.99
C ARG A 6 -9.79 1.00 4.92
N ARG A 7 -10.79 1.53 5.63
CA ARG A 7 -10.58 2.48 6.73
C ARG A 7 -10.70 1.72 8.05
N GLY A 8 -9.60 1.65 8.80
CA GLY A 8 -9.56 1.07 10.14
C GLY A 8 -9.42 2.14 11.22
N ALA A 9 -9.43 1.72 12.49
CA ALA A 9 -9.34 2.62 13.64
C ALA A 9 -8.04 3.42 13.69
N ALA A 10 -6.94 2.86 13.17
CA ALA A 10 -5.61 3.49 13.16
C ALA A 10 -5.28 4.24 11.86
N GLY A 11 -6.19 4.28 10.87
CA GLY A 11 -5.96 4.92 9.57
C GLY A 11 -6.43 4.07 8.39
N THR A 12 -5.88 4.33 7.21
CA THR A 12 -6.17 3.57 5.99
C THR A 12 -5.33 2.30 5.93
N VAL A 13 -5.91 1.19 5.50
CA VAL A 13 -5.24 -0.11 5.30
C VAL A 13 -5.21 -0.43 3.81
N PHE A 14 -4.07 -0.90 3.33
CA PHE A 14 -3.88 -1.44 1.99
C PHE A 14 -3.56 -2.92 2.07
N ALA A 15 -4.36 -3.77 1.45
CA ALA A 15 -4.19 -5.20 1.45
C ALA A 15 -4.02 -5.75 0.03
N ALA A 16 -3.09 -6.66 -0.18
CA ALA A 16 -2.93 -7.36 -1.45
C ALA A 16 -3.73 -8.68 -1.40
N ILE A 17 -4.78 -8.79 -2.23
CA ILE A 17 -5.68 -9.94 -2.26
C ILE A 17 -5.42 -10.78 -3.53
N PRO A 18 -5.11 -12.08 -3.41
CA PRO A 18 -5.00 -12.96 -4.57
C PRO A 18 -6.37 -13.19 -5.20
N ILE A 19 -6.44 -13.01 -6.52
CA ILE A 19 -7.69 -13.20 -7.30
C ILE A 19 -7.99 -14.69 -7.48
N ASN A 20 -6.96 -15.52 -7.60
CA ASN A 20 -7.05 -16.97 -7.69
C ASN A 20 -6.13 -17.61 -6.64
N GLY A 21 -6.62 -18.64 -5.96
CA GLY A 21 -5.87 -19.36 -4.91
C GLY A 21 -4.63 -20.03 -5.48
N GLY A 22 -3.46 -19.44 -5.26
CA GLY A 22 -2.20 -19.99 -5.75
C GLY A 22 -0.97 -19.12 -5.55
N PHE A 23 -1.12 -17.91 -5.02
CA PHE A 23 0.02 -17.00 -4.86
C PHE A 23 0.03 -16.32 -3.50
N ASP A 24 1.12 -16.52 -2.75
CA ASP A 24 1.41 -15.81 -1.51
C ASP A 24 2.24 -14.56 -1.82
N ALA A 25 1.54 -13.51 -2.23
CA ALA A 25 2.15 -12.25 -2.65
C ALA A 25 2.60 -11.44 -1.43
N CYS A 26 3.87 -11.57 -1.06
CA CYS A 26 4.45 -10.69 -0.05
C CYS A 26 4.63 -9.30 -0.63
N ILE A 27 4.02 -8.32 0.02
CA ILE A 27 4.23 -6.90 -0.30
C ILE A 27 5.69 -6.58 0.01
N GLN A 28 6.33 -5.92 -0.95
CA GLN A 28 7.70 -5.40 -0.85
C GLN A 28 7.69 -3.87 -0.91
N ASP A 29 6.86 -3.30 -1.77
CA ASP A 29 6.74 -1.85 -1.89
C ASP A 29 5.29 -1.41 -1.88
N VAL A 30 5.06 -0.27 -1.26
CA VAL A 30 3.79 0.44 -1.24
C VAL A 30 4.04 1.86 -1.70
N TYR A 31 3.29 2.32 -2.68
CA TYR A 31 3.35 3.69 -3.17
C TYR A 31 1.98 4.34 -3.09
N LEU A 32 1.93 5.58 -2.60
CA LEU A 32 0.73 6.40 -2.57
C LEU A 32 0.90 7.61 -3.48
N TYR A 33 -0.08 7.85 -4.34
CA TYR A 33 -0.12 8.98 -5.26
C TYR A 33 -1.38 9.82 -5.03
N ALA A 34 -1.26 11.15 -5.12
CA ALA A 34 -2.42 12.01 -5.37
C ALA A 34 -2.89 11.77 -6.81
N GLU A 35 -4.17 11.48 -7.01
CA GLU A 35 -4.73 11.42 -8.36
C GLU A 35 -4.94 12.86 -8.86
N ALA A 36 -4.20 13.21 -9.90
CA ALA A 36 -4.27 14.47 -10.63
C ALA A 36 -3.85 14.18 -12.08
N GLU A 37 -4.02 15.15 -12.98
CA GLU A 37 -3.59 15.05 -14.38
C GLU A 37 -2.10 14.67 -14.52
N LYS A 38 -1.30 15.05 -13.52
CA LYS A 38 0.07 14.54 -13.30
C LYS A 38 0.14 13.86 -11.93
N PRO A 39 0.13 12.52 -11.87
CA PRO A 39 0.22 11.79 -10.61
C PRO A 39 1.51 12.19 -9.86
N LYS A 40 1.36 12.64 -8.62
CA LYS A 40 2.49 12.95 -7.75
C LYS A 40 2.58 11.88 -6.66
N GLN A 41 3.72 11.22 -6.55
CA GLN A 41 4.02 10.34 -5.41
C GLN A 41 4.07 11.17 -4.14
N LEU A 42 3.32 10.74 -3.15
CA LEU A 42 3.18 11.39 -1.86
C LEU A 42 3.92 10.65 -0.76
N TRP A 43 4.03 9.34 -0.89
CA TRP A 43 4.59 8.48 0.13
C TRP A 43 4.96 7.13 -0.46
N ASP A 44 5.96 6.50 0.13
CA ASP A 44 6.34 5.12 -0.12
C ASP A 44 6.78 4.41 1.16
N ALA A 45 6.59 3.10 1.16
CA ALA A 45 7.13 2.19 2.15
C ALA A 45 7.76 1.01 1.43
N THR A 46 9.06 0.82 1.63
CA THR A 46 9.83 -0.25 1.01
C THR A 46 10.34 -1.21 2.07
N ARG A 47 10.21 -2.50 1.79
CA ARG A 47 10.66 -3.57 2.67
C ARG A 47 12.18 -3.67 2.67
N GLY A 48 12.76 -3.72 3.87
CA GLY A 48 14.18 -3.99 4.07
C GLY A 48 14.58 -5.41 3.69
N MET A 49 15.89 -5.68 3.68
CA MET A 49 16.47 -6.94 3.22
C MET A 49 16.30 -8.13 4.19
N GLU A 50 15.74 -7.93 5.38
CA GLU A 50 15.63 -9.00 6.39
C GLU A 50 14.56 -10.04 6.06
N ALA A 51 14.76 -11.27 6.54
CA ALA A 51 13.82 -12.38 6.47
C ALA A 51 12.60 -12.15 7.38
N THR A 52 11.80 -11.14 7.06
CA THR A 52 10.56 -10.83 7.77
C THR A 52 9.43 -11.78 7.35
N PRO A 53 8.38 -11.93 8.17
CA PRO A 53 7.16 -12.62 7.75
C PRO A 53 6.60 -11.99 6.47
N CYS A 54 5.89 -12.78 5.67
CA CYS A 54 5.18 -12.27 4.51
C CYS A 54 4.14 -11.23 4.95
N VAL A 55 4.30 -9.98 4.51
CA VAL A 55 3.34 -8.90 4.81
C VAL A 55 2.32 -8.83 3.68
N ARG A 56 1.04 -8.98 4.02
CA ARG A 56 -0.09 -8.92 3.08
C ARG A 56 -0.96 -7.67 3.26
N GLU A 57 -0.77 -6.94 4.35
CA GLU A 57 -1.50 -5.72 4.69
C GLU A 57 -0.55 -4.66 5.26
N VAL A 58 -0.71 -3.40 4.86
CA VAL A 58 0.07 -2.26 5.31
C VAL A 58 -0.86 -1.12 5.74
N TRP A 59 -0.57 -0.50 6.87
CA TRP A 59 -1.34 0.63 7.40
C TRP A 59 -0.68 1.95 7.02
N LEU A 60 -1.46 2.89 6.47
CA LEU A 60 -1.02 4.24 6.09
C LEU A 60 -0.66 5.14 7.28
N MET A 61 -0.38 4.62 8.47
CA MET A 61 0.13 5.39 9.61
C MET A 61 1.03 4.54 10.51
N ALA A 62 1.22 3.26 10.17
CA ALA A 62 2.02 2.33 10.94
C ALA A 62 2.92 1.58 9.98
N ASN A 63 4.22 1.78 10.15
CA ASN A 63 5.23 1.10 9.37
C ASN A 63 5.30 -0.37 9.84
N PRO A 64 4.94 -1.37 9.01
CA PRO A 64 5.05 -2.76 9.41
C PRO A 64 6.50 -3.09 9.77
N THR A 65 6.70 -4.05 10.67
CA THR A 65 8.04 -4.53 10.99
C THR A 65 8.77 -4.94 9.70
N GLY A 66 9.99 -4.43 9.52
CA GLY A 66 10.82 -4.70 8.35
C GLY A 66 10.56 -3.80 7.14
N PHE A 67 9.70 -2.79 7.24
CA PHE A 67 9.59 -1.73 6.23
C PHE A 67 10.34 -0.47 6.67
N SER A 68 10.87 0.26 5.69
CA SER A 68 11.38 1.62 5.83
C SER A 68 10.40 2.56 5.16
N ALA A 69 9.86 3.50 5.93
CA ALA A 69 8.91 4.49 5.44
C ALA A 69 9.05 5.79 6.25
N GLU A 70 8.92 6.93 5.59
CA GLU A 70 8.71 8.20 6.27
C GLU A 70 7.27 8.31 6.81
N ALA A 71 6.99 9.32 7.64
CA ALA A 71 5.63 9.57 8.09
C ALA A 71 4.72 9.92 6.88
N PRO A 72 3.61 9.19 6.68
CA PRO A 72 2.73 9.46 5.55
C PRO A 72 1.97 10.78 5.72
N PRO A 73 1.60 11.43 4.61
CA PRO A 73 0.85 12.67 4.67
C PRO A 73 -0.59 12.42 5.09
N ALA A 74 -1.19 13.41 5.76
CA ALA A 74 -2.62 13.41 6.03
C ALA A 74 -3.41 13.42 4.70
N LEU A 75 -4.31 12.45 4.55
CA LEU A 75 -5.22 12.42 3.41
C LEU A 75 -6.31 13.49 3.58
N LYS A 76 -6.62 14.20 2.50
CA LYS A 76 -7.69 15.19 2.45
C LYS A 76 -9.00 14.49 2.13
N ALA A 77 -10.01 14.71 2.97
CA ALA A 77 -11.34 14.14 2.75
C ALA A 77 -11.89 14.54 1.37
N GLY A 78 -12.46 13.58 0.64
CA GLY A 78 -13.01 13.79 -0.71
C GLY A 78 -11.96 13.86 -1.83
N GLN A 79 -10.67 13.87 -1.52
CA GLN A 79 -9.61 13.80 -2.52
C GLN A 79 -9.42 12.35 -2.98
N ARG A 80 -9.18 12.18 -4.28
CA ARG A 80 -8.86 10.87 -4.87
C ARG A 80 -7.36 10.59 -4.82
N TYR A 81 -7.04 9.35 -4.50
CA TYR A 81 -5.69 8.83 -4.35
C TYR A 81 -5.56 7.49 -5.07
N ARG A 82 -4.36 7.16 -5.53
CA ARG A 82 -4.01 5.84 -6.04
C ARG A 82 -3.00 5.21 -5.11
N VAL A 83 -3.27 4.00 -4.66
CA VAL A 83 -2.27 3.14 -4.01
C VAL A 83 -1.79 2.10 -5.01
N GLU A 84 -0.50 1.82 -5.00
CA GLU A 84 0.14 0.75 -5.76
C GLU A 84 0.90 -0.15 -4.78
N LEU A 85 0.68 -1.45 -4.88
CA LEU A 85 1.37 -2.49 -4.13
C LEU A 85 2.21 -3.32 -5.10
N MET A 86 3.47 -3.50 -4.76
CA MET A 86 4.39 -4.34 -5.52
C MET A 86 4.97 -5.42 -4.62
N GLY A 87 5.28 -6.54 -5.23
CA GLY A 87 6.05 -7.61 -4.62
C GLY A 87 6.56 -8.55 -5.70
N ASN A 88 7.22 -9.62 -5.26
CA ASN A 88 7.74 -10.59 -6.21
C ASN A 88 6.60 -11.16 -7.07
N GLY A 89 6.67 -11.01 -8.40
CA GLY A 89 5.68 -11.55 -9.32
C GLY A 89 4.35 -10.79 -9.41
N PHE A 90 4.18 -9.63 -8.76
CA PHE A 90 2.98 -8.81 -8.93
C PHE A 90 3.19 -7.31 -8.78
N THR A 91 2.38 -6.57 -9.53
CA THR A 91 2.07 -5.17 -9.31
C THR A 91 0.55 -5.04 -9.38
N ALA A 92 -0.05 -4.36 -8.41
CA ALA A 92 -1.48 -4.08 -8.39
C ALA A 92 -1.73 -2.68 -7.85
N SER A 93 -2.77 -2.01 -8.35
CA SER A 93 -3.13 -0.68 -7.88
C SER A 93 -4.63 -0.52 -7.72
N LYS A 94 -5.04 0.43 -6.87
CA LYS A 94 -6.44 0.82 -6.69
C LYS A 94 -6.55 2.31 -6.43
N VAL A 95 -7.54 2.91 -7.06
CA VAL A 95 -7.95 4.29 -6.79
C VAL A 95 -9.01 4.29 -5.71
N PHE A 96 -8.90 5.20 -4.75
CA PHE A 96 -9.86 5.38 -3.67
C PHE A 96 -10.03 6.87 -3.33
N THR A 97 -11.13 7.19 -2.66
CA THR A 97 -11.39 8.54 -2.12
C THR A 97 -11.25 8.48 -0.61
N ALA A 98 -10.52 9.44 -0.02
CA ALA A 98 -10.28 9.50 1.43
C ALA A 98 -11.42 10.15 2.22
#